data_AF-A0A7C5FI11-F1
#
_entry.id   AF-A0A7C5FI11-F1
#
_cell.length_a   1.000
_cell.length_b   1.000
_cell.length_c   1.000
_cell.angle_alpha   90.00
_cell.angle_beta   90.00
_cell.angle_gamma   90.00
#
_symmetry.space_group_name_H-M   'P 1'
#
loop_
_entity.id
_entity.type
_entity.pdbx_description
1 polymer ?
#
loop_
_entity_poly.entity_id
_entity_poly.type
_entity_poly.pdbx_seq_one_letter_code
_entity_poly.pdbx_strand_id
1 'polypeptide(L)'
;QGIILIKLYFSVTKEEQARRFERRKTDPLRQWKLSEIDVQAQERWDDFTNTKYKMLKQTHSFTSPWTVVRSNDKHLARLEVLKVILNSVDYEDRSADLNYSLNQDIVISGARELENMEAQRTQNGKFIG
;
A
#
# COMPACT_ATOMS: atom_id res chain seq x y z
N GLN A 1 -8.04 -21.16 -19.36
CA GLN A 1 -7.69 -20.66 -18.01
C GLN A 1 -6.96 -19.34 -18.17
N GLY A 2 -7.42 -18.30 -17.49
CA GLY A 2 -6.83 -16.96 -17.54
C GLY A 2 -5.89 -16.70 -16.35
N ILE A 3 -5.30 -15.51 -16.32
CA ILE A 3 -4.45 -15.04 -15.21
C ILE A 3 -5.27 -14.05 -14.37
N ILE A 4 -5.29 -14.24 -13.05
CA ILE A 4 -5.83 -13.28 -12.10
C ILE A 4 -4.68 -12.37 -11.63
N LEU A 5 -4.71 -11.10 -12.02
CA LEU A 5 -3.70 -10.11 -11.65
C LEU A 5 -4.18 -9.25 -10.47
N ILE A 6 -3.47 -9.33 -9.34
CA ILE A 6 -3.73 -8.52 -8.15
C ILE A 6 -2.57 -7.56 -7.95
N LYS A 7 -2.82 -6.24 -8.04
CA LYS A 7 -1.80 -5.21 -7.82
C LYS A 7 -1.99 -4.54 -6.47
N LEU A 8 -0.98 -4.64 -5.61
CA LEU A 8 -1.00 -4.14 -4.23
C LEU A 8 0.03 -3.04 -4.05
N TYR A 9 -0.39 -1.89 -3.51
CA TYR A 9 0.51 -0.82 -3.08
C TYR A 9 0.43 -0.64 -1.57
N PHE A 10 1.52 -0.93 -0.85
CA PHE A 10 1.57 -0.74 0.60
C PHE A 10 1.96 0.70 0.93
N SER A 11 0.98 1.51 1.34
CA SER A 11 1.20 2.89 1.77
C SER A 11 1.61 2.88 3.24
N VAL A 12 2.79 3.43 3.53
CA VAL A 12 3.27 3.70 4.90
C VAL A 12 3.37 5.20 5.06
N THR A 13 3.17 5.74 6.26
CA THR A 13 3.42 7.18 6.47
C THR A 13 4.92 7.45 6.58
N LYS A 14 5.33 8.69 6.29
CA LYS A 14 6.74 9.10 6.34
C LYS A 14 7.37 8.81 7.71
N GLU A 15 6.61 9.05 8.78
CA GLU A 15 7.04 8.87 10.17
C GLU A 15 7.24 7.39 10.50
N GLU A 16 6.32 6.52 10.07
CA GLU A 16 6.45 5.09 10.31
C GLU A 16 7.57 4.48 9.46
N GLN A 17 7.82 5.00 8.25
CA GLN A 17 8.99 4.59 7.46
C GLN A 17 10.30 4.95 8.18
N ALA A 18 10.44 6.19 8.67
CA ALA A 18 11.61 6.62 9.43
C ALA A 18 11.83 5.76 10.69
N ARG A 19 10.77 5.53 11.48
CA ARG A 19 10.80 4.65 12.66
C ARG A 19 11.26 3.24 12.31
N ARG A 20 10.82 2.70 11.16
CA ARG A 20 11.23 1.36 10.69
C ARG A 20 12.70 1.33 10.31
N PHE A 21 13.24 2.37 9.70
CA PHE A 21 14.66 2.46 9.36
C PHE A 21 15.53 2.57 10.60
N GLU A 22 15.17 3.41 11.57
CA GLU A 22 15.91 3.50 12.84
C GLU A 22 15.97 2.16 13.56
N ARG A 23 14.84 1.44 13.64
CA ARG A 23 14.84 0.08 14.22
C ARG A 23 15.72 -0.91 13.44
N ARG A 24 15.84 -0.78 12.11
CA ARG A 24 16.68 -1.69 11.32
C ARG A 24 18.17 -1.45 11.57
N LYS A 25 18.58 -0.22 11.90
CA LYS A 25 19.98 0.11 12.22
C LYS A 25 20.46 -0.63 13.48
N THR A 26 19.58 -0.85 14.45
CA THR A 26 19.93 -1.41 15.77
C THR A 26 19.53 -2.87 15.95
N ASP A 27 18.82 -3.48 14.99
CA ASP A 27 18.34 -4.87 15.03
C ASP A 27 19.24 -5.77 14.16
N PRO A 28 20.12 -6.61 14.75
CA PRO A 28 21.06 -7.45 14.00
C PRO A 28 20.39 -8.41 13.01
N LEU A 29 19.14 -8.81 13.27
CA LEU A 29 18.40 -9.73 12.40
C LEU A 29 17.79 -9.02 11.18
N ARG A 30 17.80 -7.69 11.15
CA ARG A 30 17.14 -6.88 10.12
C ARG A 30 18.04 -5.85 9.44
N GLN A 31 19.27 -5.70 9.90
CA GLN A 31 20.23 -4.72 9.39
C GLN A 31 20.48 -4.87 7.88
N TRP A 32 20.52 -6.12 7.38
CA TRP A 32 20.69 -6.42 5.95
C TRP A 32 19.56 -5.88 5.05
N LYS A 33 18.40 -5.49 5.63
CA LYS A 33 17.26 -4.90 4.90
C LYS A 33 17.34 -3.39 4.75
N LEU A 34 18.46 -2.78 5.15
CA LEU A 34 18.70 -1.35 4.99
C LEU A 34 19.70 -1.16 3.86
N SER A 35 19.28 -0.48 2.79
CA SER A 35 20.18 0.00 1.74
C SER A 35 20.35 1.51 1.84
N GLU A 36 21.43 2.03 1.26
CA GLU A 36 21.63 3.48 1.14
C GLU A 36 20.51 4.14 0.32
N ILE A 37 20.00 3.43 -0.69
CA ILE A 37 18.87 3.86 -1.51
C ILE A 37 17.61 4.05 -0.66
N ASP A 38 17.35 3.16 0.31
CA ASP A 38 16.19 3.27 1.20
C ASP A 38 16.23 4.56 2.04
N VAL A 39 17.42 4.95 2.49
CA VAL A 39 17.62 6.19 3.27
C VAL A 39 17.40 7.41 2.38
N GLN A 40 17.96 7.43 1.17
CA GLN A 40 17.74 8.51 0.21
C GLN A 40 16.27 8.63 -0.22
N ALA A 41 15.53 7.50 -0.26
CA ALA A 41 14.11 7.51 -0.56
C ALA A 41 13.28 8.27 0.50
N GLN A 42 13.72 8.25 1.76
CA GLN A 42 13.11 9.04 2.84
C GLN A 42 13.27 10.55 2.61
N GLU A 43 14.44 10.97 2.11
CA GLU A 43 14.73 12.38 1.79
C GLU A 43 13.93 12.83 0.57
N ARG A 44 13.80 11.96 -0.44
CA ARG A 44 13.03 12.17 -1.68
C ARG A 44 11.55 11.80 -1.56
N TRP A 45 10.97 11.91 -0.35
CA TRP A 45 9.59 11.53 -0.08
C TRP A 45 8.58 12.10 -1.07
N ASP A 46 8.71 13.40 -1.39
CA ASP A 46 7.79 14.09 -2.28
C ASP A 46 7.92 13.59 -3.73
N ASP A 47 9.13 13.25 -4.18
CA ASP A 47 9.38 12.69 -5.51
C ASP A 47 8.72 11.30 -5.66
N PHE A 48 8.89 10.45 -4.65
CA PHE A 48 8.26 9.12 -4.62
C PHE A 48 6.74 9.22 -4.53
N THR A 49 6.22 10.17 -3.75
CA THR A 49 4.78 10.40 -3.65
C THR A 49 4.18 10.89 -4.97
N ASN A 50 4.88 11.78 -5.68
CA ASN A 50 4.51 12.20 -7.03
C ASN A 50 4.56 11.03 -8.02
N THR A 51 5.53 10.13 -7.88
CA THR A 51 5.65 8.93 -8.72
C THR A 51 4.51 7.94 -8.46
N LYS A 52 4.14 7.71 -7.20
CA LYS A 52 2.93 6.96 -6.79
C LYS A 52 1.68 7.54 -7.47
N TYR A 53 1.48 8.85 -7.42
CA TYR A 53 0.33 9.51 -8.07
C TYR A 53 0.31 9.23 -9.59
N LYS A 54 1.43 9.44 -10.28
CA LYS A 54 1.55 9.19 -11.73
C LYS A 54 1.28 7.72 -12.07
N MET A 55 1.87 6.79 -11.32
CA MET A 55 1.67 5.34 -11.50
C MET A 55 0.20 4.97 -11.36
N LEU A 56 -0.46 5.39 -10.27
CA LEU A 56 -1.88 5.11 -10.06
C LEU A 56 -2.73 5.72 -11.18
N LYS A 57 -2.50 6.98 -11.54
CA LYS A 57 -3.26 7.69 -12.58
C LYS A 57 -3.17 7.05 -13.95
N GLN A 58 -1.99 6.53 -14.32
CA GLN A 58 -1.74 5.98 -15.65
C GLN A 58 -2.07 4.50 -15.77
N THR A 59 -2.00 3.74 -14.66
CA THR A 59 -2.06 2.27 -14.72
C THR A 59 -3.17 1.66 -13.89
N HIS A 60 -3.97 2.45 -13.17
CA HIS A 60 -5.22 1.98 -12.58
C HIS A 60 -6.31 1.88 -13.65
N SER A 61 -6.91 0.69 -13.79
CA SER A 61 -8.02 0.46 -14.72
C SER A 61 -9.03 -0.51 -14.11
N PHE A 62 -10.23 -0.56 -14.69
CA PHE A 62 -11.25 -1.52 -14.29
C PHE A 62 -10.80 -2.98 -14.47
N THR A 63 -10.05 -3.27 -15.53
CA THR A 63 -9.54 -4.62 -15.85
C THR A 63 -8.28 -4.99 -15.07
N SER A 64 -7.61 -4.02 -14.45
CA SER A 64 -6.40 -4.23 -13.65
C SER A 64 -6.34 -3.16 -12.57
N PRO A 65 -7.17 -3.27 -11.53
CA PRO A 65 -7.21 -2.28 -10.47
C PRO A 65 -5.95 -2.34 -9.62
N TRP A 66 -5.58 -1.18 -9.09
CA TRP A 66 -4.67 -1.06 -7.95
C TRP A 66 -5.47 -1.10 -6.65
N THR A 67 -4.96 -1.83 -5.68
CA THR A 67 -5.46 -1.86 -4.31
C THR A 67 -4.38 -1.27 -3.39
N VAL A 68 -4.71 -0.16 -2.74
CA VAL A 68 -3.82 0.55 -1.83
C VAL A 68 -4.09 0.07 -0.41
N VAL A 69 -3.03 -0.31 0.30
CA VAL A 69 -3.10 -0.89 1.65
C VAL A 69 -2.36 0.00 2.62
N ARG A 70 -3.08 0.64 3.55
CA ARG A 70 -2.49 1.40 4.67
C ARG A 70 -1.77 0.40 5.58
N SER A 71 -0.44 0.54 5.68
CA SER A 71 0.44 -0.53 6.16
C SER A 71 1.25 -0.18 7.40
N ASN A 72 0.83 0.85 8.14
CA ASN A 72 1.47 1.24 9.39
C ASN A 72 1.42 0.10 10.42
N ASP A 73 0.26 -0.51 10.61
CA ASP A 73 0.13 -1.80 11.29
C ASP A 73 0.37 -2.95 10.29
N LYS A 74 1.46 -3.70 10.50
CA LYS A 74 1.82 -4.83 9.64
C LYS A 74 0.88 -6.03 9.78
N HIS A 75 0.37 -6.30 10.97
CA HIS A 75 -0.48 -7.46 11.20
C HIS A 75 -1.84 -7.24 10.56
N LEU A 76 -2.41 -6.05 10.77
CA LEU A 76 -3.68 -5.68 10.14
C LEU A 76 -3.56 -5.63 8.61
N ALA A 77 -2.50 -5.02 8.06
CA ALA A 77 -2.29 -4.98 6.61
C ALA A 77 -2.15 -6.38 5.99
N ARG A 78 -1.47 -7.32 6.66
CA ARG A 78 -1.35 -8.71 6.19
C ARG A 78 -2.70 -9.42 6.16
N LEU A 79 -3.47 -9.28 7.25
CA LEU A 79 -4.80 -9.88 7.34
C LEU A 79 -5.72 -9.37 6.23
N GLU A 80 -5.74 -8.06 6.02
CA GLU A 80 -6.58 -7.46 4.99
C GLU A 80 -6.13 -7.82 3.57
N VAL A 81 -4.82 -7.92 3.31
CA VAL A 81 -4.32 -8.39 2.01
C VAL A 81 -4.69 -9.84 1.74
N LEU A 82 -4.67 -10.72 2.75
CA LEU A 82 -5.14 -12.09 2.58
C LEU A 82 -6.61 -12.10 2.17
N LYS A 83 -7.46 -11.28 2.79
CA LYS A 83 -8.87 -11.13 2.37
C LYS A 83 -8.98 -10.63 0.93
N VAL A 84 -8.17 -9.65 0.50
CA VAL A 84 -8.15 -9.18 -0.90
C VAL A 84 -7.86 -10.34 -1.86
N ILE A 85 -6.86 -11.17 -1.55
CA ILE A 85 -6.47 -12.31 -2.39
C ILE A 85 -7.60 -13.35 -2.43
N LEU A 86 -8.13 -13.74 -1.26
CA LEU A 86 -9.20 -14.73 -1.16
C LEU A 86 -10.51 -14.27 -1.82
N ASN A 87 -10.79 -12.96 -1.81
CA ASN A 87 -11.94 -12.39 -2.52
C ASN A 87 -11.74 -12.30 -4.03
N SER A 88 -10.51 -12.42 -4.53
CA SER A 88 -10.19 -12.28 -5.95
C SER A 88 -10.25 -13.61 -6.71
N VAL A 89 -10.36 -14.74 -6.00
CA VAL A 89 -10.36 -16.09 -6.57
C VAL A 89 -11.62 -16.80 -6.10
N ASP A 90 -12.33 -17.44 -7.03
CA ASP A 90 -13.38 -18.39 -6.70
C ASP A 90 -12.73 -19.77 -6.48
N TYR A 91 -12.80 -20.28 -5.25
CA TYR A 91 -12.14 -21.51 -4.84
C TYR A 91 -13.09 -22.39 -4.02
N GLU A 92 -12.94 -23.71 -4.18
CA GLU A 92 -13.75 -24.70 -3.47
C GLU A 92 -13.48 -24.70 -1.96
N ASP A 93 -14.43 -25.19 -1.16
CA ASP A 93 -14.33 -25.28 0.31
C ASP A 93 -14.07 -23.94 1.03
N ARG A 94 -14.54 -22.84 0.42
CA ARG A 94 -14.54 -21.52 1.05
C ARG A 94 -15.44 -21.51 2.30
N SER A 95 -14.82 -21.46 3.48
CA SER A 95 -15.52 -21.43 4.77
C SER A 95 -16.46 -20.23 4.88
N ALA A 96 -17.75 -20.48 5.19
CA ALA A 96 -18.73 -19.42 5.40
C ALA A 96 -18.60 -18.72 6.77
N ASP A 97 -17.87 -19.31 7.71
CA ASP A 97 -17.74 -18.81 9.08
C ASP A 97 -16.72 -17.67 9.22
N LEU A 98 -15.89 -17.46 8.20
CA LEU A 98 -14.85 -16.44 8.20
C LEU A 98 -15.38 -15.09 7.67
N ASN A 99 -14.91 -14.01 8.28
CA ASN A 99 -15.22 -12.66 7.80
C ASN A 99 -14.25 -12.22 6.69
N TYR A 100 -14.75 -12.17 5.45
CA TYR A 100 -14.00 -11.69 4.29
C TYR A 100 -14.21 -10.21 3.97
N SER A 101 -15.00 -9.50 4.76
CA SER A 101 -15.24 -8.07 4.57
C SER A 101 -13.93 -7.30 4.78
N LEU A 102 -13.64 -6.42 3.83
CA LEU A 102 -12.46 -5.56 3.87
C LEU A 102 -12.71 -4.36 4.78
N ASN A 103 -11.72 -4.02 5.60
CA ASN A 103 -11.71 -2.75 6.30
C ASN A 103 -11.37 -1.63 5.32
N GLN A 104 -12.33 -0.75 5.05
CA GLN A 104 -12.19 0.34 4.06
C GLN A 104 -11.21 1.44 4.49
N ASP A 105 -10.87 1.53 5.79
CA ASP A 105 -9.84 2.44 6.28
C ASP A 105 -8.43 1.91 5.98
N ILE A 106 -8.30 0.60 5.75
CA ILE A 106 -7.03 -0.08 5.50
C ILE A 106 -6.85 -0.39 4.02
N VAL A 107 -7.89 -0.89 3.36
CA VAL A 107 -7.86 -1.29 1.95
C VAL A 107 -8.71 -0.32 1.13
N ILE A 108 -8.04 0.43 0.28
CA ILE A 108 -8.61 1.51 -0.51
C ILE A 108 -8.40 1.20 -1.99
N SER A 109 -9.39 1.48 -2.83
CA SER A 109 -9.21 1.37 -4.27
C SER A 109 -8.23 2.44 -4.78
N GLY A 110 -7.48 2.13 -5.85
CA GLY A 110 -6.59 3.12 -6.47
C GLY A 110 -7.32 4.38 -6.94
N ALA A 111 -8.58 4.25 -7.39
CA ALA A 111 -9.43 5.39 -7.72
C ALA A 111 -9.69 6.30 -6.51
N ARG A 112 -10.08 5.72 -5.36
CA ARG A 112 -10.29 6.49 -4.13
C ARG A 112 -9.00 7.13 -3.63
N GLU A 113 -7.87 6.42 -3.73
CA GLU A 113 -6.58 7.02 -3.36
C GLU A 113 -6.21 8.19 -4.27
N LEU A 114 -6.48 8.13 -5.58
CA LEU A 114 -6.29 9.26 -6.48
C LEU A 114 -7.13 10.47 -6.08
N GLU A 115 -8.41 10.27 -5.77
CA GLU A 115 -9.29 11.34 -5.25
C GLU A 115 -8.71 11.97 -3.98
N ASN A 116 -8.26 11.14 -3.04
CA ASN A 116 -7.65 11.60 -1.79
C ASN A 116 -6.38 12.44 -2.07
N MET A 117 -5.51 11.98 -2.97
CA MET A 117 -4.28 12.71 -3.33
C MET A 117 -4.60 14.05 -4.02
N GLU A 118 -5.59 14.10 -4.90
CA GLU A 118 -6.01 15.34 -5.57
C GLU A 118 -6.63 16.33 -4.59
N ALA A 119 -7.42 15.86 -3.62
CA ALA A 119 -7.94 16.68 -2.53
C ALA A 119 -6.79 17.26 -1.68
N GLN A 120 -5.81 16.44 -1.31
CA GLN A 120 -4.63 16.89 -0.55
C GLN A 120 -3.86 17.98 -1.29
N ARG A 121 -3.61 17.80 -2.59
CA ARG A 121 -2.89 18.78 -3.42
C ARG A 121 -3.65 20.09 -3.53
N THR A 122 -4.98 20.04 -3.63
CA THR A 122 -5.84 21.23 -3.69
C THR A 122 -5.81 22.01 -2.38
N GLN A 123 -5.85 21.31 -1.24
CA GLN A 123 -5.86 21.94 0.09
C GLN A 123 -4.49 22.44 0.55
N ASN A 124 -3.42 21.68 0.29
CA ASN A 124 -2.11 21.89 0.91
C ASN A 124 -1.02 22.30 -0.10
N GLY A 125 -1.34 22.39 -1.40
CA GLY A 125 -0.38 22.63 -2.48
C GLY A 125 0.56 21.45 -2.80
N LYS A 126 0.53 20.39 -1.98
CA LYS A 126 1.36 19.17 -2.13
C LYS A 126 0.65 17.92 -1.60
N PHE A 127 1.14 16.75 -2.00
CA PHE A 127 0.72 15.47 -1.43
C PHE A 127 1.33 15.27 -0.04
N ILE A 128 0.60 14.58 0.86
CA ILE A 128 1.07 14.34 2.24
C ILE A 128 1.76 12.96 2.36
N GLY A 129 1.45 12.02 1.45
CA GLY A 129 2.10 10.70 1.37
C GLY A 129 1.50 9.66 2.32
#